data_AF-A0A8J6YPU5-F1
#
_entry.id   AF-A0A8J6YPU5-F1
#
_cell.length_a   1.000
_cell.length_b   1.000
_cell.length_c   1.000
_cell.angle_alpha   90.00
_cell.angle_beta   90.00
_cell.angle_gamma   90.00
#
_symmetry.space_group_name_H-M   'P 1'
#
loop_
_entity.id
_entity.type
_entity.pdbx_description
1 polymer ?
#
loop_
_entity_poly.entity_id
_entity_poly.type
_entity_poly.pdbx_seq_one_letter_code
_entity_poly.pdbx_strand_id
1 'polypeptide(L)'
;MTRDRLSSRGVKGVIPSEEMLKTSHARSRAFGIRSDIKRPKKELSSGDLSHLLKKEKALVEKAAQVITPFYYSGALREHLYILTDRELTILNIYADQDFFSQCMLVGMERGISLTEESCGTNAFSLAKMANHMIVLGGSDHYAELFHDWWSVAGPIRDLKRRIAGYLGLILPHGMKSESAIGLLKTLIDAIEIRRVEGAFPSPDTMIDDIHRKELAPSLMDQLGDVEEDHKRLLKVLTKREQEILPFLLQRWTSQEIAEELHLSVSTIRKHRQNIYQKTRVRSIQELLTAFASKDTTK
;
A
#
# COMPACT_ATOMS: atom_id res chain seq x y z
N MET A 1 -3.93 24.09 -16.81
CA MET A 1 -4.97 23.06 -16.86
C MET A 1 -5.91 23.28 -15.68
N THR A 2 -7.20 23.47 -15.93
CA THR A 2 -8.24 23.70 -14.92
C THR A 2 -8.33 22.48 -14.00
N ARG A 3 -8.29 22.68 -12.68
CA ARG A 3 -8.30 21.64 -11.61
C ARG A 3 -9.65 20.91 -11.47
N ASP A 4 -10.40 20.76 -12.54
CA ASP A 4 -11.76 20.23 -12.48
C ASP A 4 -11.77 18.70 -12.65
N ARG A 5 -12.12 18.03 -11.55
CA ARG A 5 -12.64 16.64 -11.42
C ARG A 5 -12.07 15.61 -12.43
N LEU A 6 -11.20 14.73 -11.94
CA LEU A 6 -10.83 13.52 -12.67
C LEU A 6 -11.99 12.52 -12.67
N SER A 7 -12.35 11.99 -13.85
CA SER A 7 -13.44 11.03 -13.99
C SER A 7 -13.05 9.85 -14.86
N SER A 8 -13.23 8.64 -14.36
CA SER A 8 -13.15 7.40 -15.15
C SER A 8 -14.48 6.65 -15.06
N ARG A 9 -15.11 6.31 -16.19
CA ARG A 9 -16.40 5.56 -16.24
C ARG A 9 -17.49 6.10 -15.29
N GLY A 10 -17.61 7.44 -15.16
CA GLY A 10 -18.63 8.07 -14.29
C GLY A 10 -18.32 8.09 -12.79
N VAL A 11 -17.19 7.49 -12.36
CA VAL A 11 -16.68 7.54 -11.00
C VAL A 11 -15.88 8.83 -10.81
N LYS A 12 -16.28 9.67 -9.86
CA LYS A 12 -15.62 10.96 -9.58
C LYS A 12 -14.62 10.81 -8.44
N GLY A 13 -13.32 10.84 -8.76
CA GLY A 13 -12.29 11.18 -7.79
C GLY A 13 -12.24 12.69 -7.64
N VAL A 14 -12.18 13.19 -6.40
CA VAL A 14 -12.14 14.63 -6.17
C VAL A 14 -10.70 15.04 -5.90
N ILE A 15 -10.14 15.87 -6.78
CA ILE A 15 -8.97 16.67 -6.46
C ILE A 15 -9.44 17.76 -5.48
N PRO A 16 -8.85 17.87 -4.28
CA PRO A 16 -9.22 18.89 -3.31
C PRO A 16 -9.09 20.30 -3.88
N SER A 17 -9.99 21.20 -3.45
CA SER A 17 -9.83 22.62 -3.75
C SER A 17 -8.60 23.19 -3.05
N GLU A 18 -8.06 24.28 -3.57
CA GLU A 18 -6.93 24.97 -2.95
C GLU A 18 -7.26 25.43 -1.52
N GLU A 19 -8.51 25.81 -1.27
CA GLU A 19 -8.99 26.16 0.08
C GLU A 19 -8.97 24.95 1.03
N MET A 20 -9.42 23.78 0.55
CA MET A 20 -9.37 22.54 1.34
C MET A 20 -7.94 22.15 1.67
N LEU A 21 -7.02 22.26 0.71
CA LEU A 21 -5.58 22.00 0.91
C LEU A 21 -4.98 22.99 1.91
N LYS A 22 -5.19 24.31 1.72
CA LYS A 22 -4.70 25.35 2.65
C LYS A 22 -5.18 25.09 4.08
N THR A 23 -6.46 24.71 4.24
CA THR A 23 -7.05 24.42 5.55
C THR A 23 -6.44 23.16 6.16
N SER A 24 -6.26 22.10 5.39
CA SER A 24 -5.62 20.86 5.87
C SER A 24 -4.13 21.04 6.19
N HIS A 25 -3.39 21.80 5.39
CA HIS A 25 -2.00 22.17 5.67
C HIS A 25 -1.91 23.01 6.95
N ALA A 26 -2.86 23.91 7.20
CA ALA A 26 -2.93 24.69 8.44
C ALA A 26 -3.19 23.80 9.65
N ARG A 27 -4.10 22.82 9.56
CA ARG A 27 -4.31 21.81 10.62
C ARG A 27 -3.07 20.98 10.86
N SER A 28 -2.41 20.51 9.81
CA SER A 28 -1.15 19.74 9.91
C SER A 28 -0.08 20.51 10.69
N ARG A 29 0.06 21.83 10.41
CA ARG A 29 0.93 22.73 11.20
C ARG A 29 0.48 22.87 12.65
N ALA A 30 -0.82 23.03 12.90
CA ALA A 30 -1.37 23.14 14.24
C ALA A 30 -1.16 21.86 15.08
N PHE A 31 -1.14 20.69 14.44
CA PHE A 31 -0.73 19.42 15.06
C PHE A 31 0.78 19.29 15.29
N GLY A 32 1.57 20.29 14.93
CA GLY A 32 3.02 20.31 15.08
C GLY A 32 3.75 19.41 14.08
N ILE A 33 3.12 19.03 12.96
CA ILE A 33 3.80 18.32 11.88
C ILE A 33 4.66 19.34 11.11
N ARG A 34 5.91 18.96 10.83
CA ARG A 34 6.80 19.69 9.92
C ARG A 34 6.67 19.08 8.52
N SER A 35 6.85 19.88 7.46
CA SER A 35 6.80 19.34 6.09
C SER A 35 7.93 18.34 5.82
N ASP A 36 9.09 18.51 6.47
CA ASP A 36 10.29 17.70 6.27
C ASP A 36 10.36 16.44 7.15
N ILE A 37 9.23 15.97 7.70
CA ILE A 37 9.19 14.72 8.48
C ILE A 37 9.76 13.55 7.66
N LYS A 38 10.60 12.73 8.30
CA LYS A 38 11.23 11.57 7.66
C LYS A 38 10.45 10.27 7.83
N ARG A 39 9.50 10.26 8.76
CA ARG A 39 8.58 9.13 9.00
C ARG A 39 7.30 9.62 9.68
N PRO A 40 6.20 8.86 9.59
CA PRO A 40 4.98 9.08 10.37
C PRO A 40 5.25 9.16 11.88
N LYS A 41 4.51 10.02 12.60
CA LYS A 41 4.74 10.25 14.04
C LYS A 41 4.01 9.27 14.97
N LYS A 42 2.91 8.66 14.52
CA LYS A 42 2.07 7.80 15.35
C LYS A 42 2.10 6.36 14.83
N GLU A 43 2.43 5.45 15.73
CA GLU A 43 2.54 4.01 15.52
C GLU A 43 1.93 3.27 16.71
N LEU A 44 1.22 2.19 16.46
CA LEU A 44 0.73 1.30 17.51
C LEU A 44 1.85 0.44 18.10
N SER A 45 1.71 0.11 19.39
CA SER A 45 2.53 -0.94 19.97
C SER A 45 2.23 -2.29 19.30
N SER A 46 3.18 -3.23 19.35
CA SER A 46 2.96 -4.57 18.76
C SER A 46 1.77 -5.31 19.39
N GLY A 47 1.47 -5.06 20.67
CA GLY A 47 0.31 -5.62 21.36
C GLY A 47 -1.01 -5.05 20.83
N ASP A 48 -1.09 -3.73 20.71
CA ASP A 48 -2.28 -3.04 20.20
C ASP A 48 -2.53 -3.37 18.73
N LEU A 49 -1.46 -3.46 17.92
CA LEU A 49 -1.55 -3.88 16.53
C LEU A 49 -2.10 -5.31 16.44
N SER A 50 -1.60 -6.25 17.23
CA SER A 50 -2.13 -7.63 17.24
C SER A 50 -3.61 -7.68 17.60
N HIS A 51 -4.03 -6.89 18.59
CA HIS A 51 -5.44 -6.79 18.98
C HIS A 51 -6.30 -6.17 17.86
N LEU A 52 -5.82 -5.10 17.23
CA LEU A 52 -6.51 -4.45 16.12
C LEU A 52 -6.68 -5.41 14.93
N LEU A 53 -5.63 -6.13 14.54
CA LEU A 53 -5.67 -7.08 13.44
C LEU A 53 -6.63 -8.24 13.69
N LYS A 54 -6.71 -8.74 14.94
CA LYS A 54 -7.71 -9.74 15.33
C LYS A 54 -9.13 -9.19 15.24
N LYS A 55 -9.34 -7.94 15.69
CA LYS A 55 -10.63 -7.27 15.64
C LYS A 55 -11.10 -7.02 14.20
N GLU A 56 -10.20 -6.55 13.33
CA GLU A 56 -10.51 -6.20 11.94
C GLU A 56 -10.25 -7.37 10.96
N LYS A 57 -10.08 -8.61 11.47
CA LYS A 57 -9.74 -9.81 10.69
C LYS A 57 -10.60 -9.99 9.43
N ALA A 58 -11.92 -9.85 9.57
CA ALA A 58 -12.85 -10.02 8.46
C ALA A 58 -12.62 -9.01 7.31
N LEU A 59 -12.22 -7.77 7.61
CA LEU A 59 -11.91 -6.76 6.60
C LEU A 59 -10.59 -7.10 5.90
N VAL A 60 -9.58 -7.51 6.67
CA VAL A 60 -8.25 -7.88 6.16
C VAL A 60 -8.33 -9.09 5.23
N GLU A 61 -9.03 -10.16 5.64
CA GLU A 61 -9.19 -11.37 4.84
C GLU A 61 -9.93 -11.08 3.53
N LYS A 62 -11.00 -10.29 3.60
CA LYS A 62 -11.78 -9.93 2.41
C LYS A 62 -10.99 -9.05 1.45
N ALA A 63 -10.24 -8.08 1.97
CA ALA A 63 -9.35 -7.27 1.16
C ALA A 63 -8.26 -8.11 0.50
N ALA A 64 -7.67 -9.08 1.21
CA ALA A 64 -6.69 -9.99 0.63
C ALA A 64 -7.28 -10.84 -0.50
N GLN A 65 -8.48 -11.42 -0.31
CA GLN A 65 -9.15 -12.20 -1.37
C GLN A 65 -9.39 -11.40 -2.65
N VAL A 66 -9.68 -10.10 -2.51
CA VAL A 66 -9.89 -9.21 -3.65
C VAL A 66 -8.57 -8.76 -4.24
N ILE A 67 -7.63 -8.24 -3.45
CA ILE A 67 -6.45 -7.51 -3.95
C ILE A 67 -5.33 -8.47 -4.37
N THR A 68 -5.12 -9.56 -3.65
CA THR A 68 -4.00 -10.48 -3.86
C THR A 68 -3.92 -11.03 -5.30
N PRO A 69 -5.02 -11.46 -5.96
CA PRO A 69 -4.98 -11.89 -7.35
C PRO A 69 -4.47 -10.83 -8.34
N PHE A 70 -4.73 -9.55 -8.09
CA PHE A 70 -4.34 -8.45 -8.98
C PHE A 70 -2.86 -8.07 -8.85
N TYR A 71 -2.30 -8.22 -7.65
CA TYR A 71 -0.89 -7.91 -7.43
C TYR A 71 0.05 -8.96 -8.07
N TYR A 72 -0.30 -10.25 -8.01
CA TYR A 72 0.52 -11.31 -8.61
C TYR A 72 0.39 -11.40 -10.15
N SER A 73 -0.66 -10.85 -10.75
CA SER A 73 -0.79 -10.71 -12.20
C SER A 73 0.02 -9.51 -12.70
N GLY A 74 1.04 -9.77 -13.53
CA GLY A 74 2.12 -8.83 -13.86
C GLY A 74 1.77 -7.44 -14.39
N ALA A 75 0.52 -7.15 -14.75
CA ALA A 75 0.11 -5.86 -15.32
C ALA A 75 -0.09 -4.73 -14.29
N LEU A 76 -0.19 -5.04 -12.99
CA LEU A 76 -0.44 -4.05 -11.93
C LEU A 76 0.70 -3.93 -10.89
N ARG A 77 1.88 -4.47 -11.21
CA ARG A 77 3.06 -4.51 -10.32
C ARG A 77 3.59 -3.14 -9.88
N GLU A 78 3.16 -2.07 -10.53
CA GLU A 78 3.63 -0.70 -10.28
C GLU A 78 2.75 0.08 -9.29
N HIS A 79 1.88 -0.61 -8.56
CA HIS A 79 0.96 0.00 -7.61
C HIS A 79 1.19 -0.51 -6.18
N LEU A 80 1.09 0.41 -5.23
CA LEU A 80 1.02 0.11 -3.80
C LEU A 80 -0.41 0.27 -3.32
N TYR A 81 -0.95 -0.76 -2.67
CA TYR A 81 -2.27 -0.72 -2.04
C TYR A 81 -2.12 -0.68 -0.52
N ILE A 82 -2.79 0.28 0.12
CA ILE A 82 -2.78 0.39 1.58
C ILE A 82 -4.21 0.25 2.10
N LEU A 83 -4.42 -0.75 2.94
CA LEU A 83 -5.65 -0.99 3.67
C LEU A 83 -5.53 -0.42 5.09
N THR A 84 -6.52 0.34 5.52
CA THR A 84 -6.58 0.91 6.87
C THR A 84 -7.89 0.59 7.58
N ASP A 85 -7.88 0.69 8.91
CA ASP A 85 -9.10 0.73 9.72
C ASP A 85 -9.81 2.10 9.59
N ARG A 86 -10.89 2.28 10.35
CA ARG A 86 -11.67 3.53 10.35
C ARG A 86 -10.88 4.72 10.93
N GLU A 87 -9.84 4.44 11.73
CA GLU A 87 -8.97 5.43 12.35
C GLU A 87 -7.70 5.73 11.53
N LEU A 88 -7.65 5.21 10.29
CA LEU A 88 -6.52 5.37 9.38
C LEU A 88 -5.24 4.68 9.85
N THR A 89 -5.36 3.67 10.71
CA THR A 89 -4.25 2.78 11.06
C THR A 89 -4.08 1.74 9.97
N ILE A 90 -2.86 1.59 9.44
CA ILE A 90 -2.55 0.62 8.40
C ILE A 90 -2.74 -0.80 8.94
N LEU A 91 -3.66 -1.53 8.31
CA LEU A 91 -3.93 -2.94 8.59
C LEU A 91 -3.08 -3.85 7.71
N ASN A 92 -2.91 -3.48 6.44
CA ASN A 92 -2.05 -4.22 5.52
C ASN A 92 -1.58 -3.34 4.36
N ILE A 93 -0.46 -3.75 3.75
CA ILE A 93 0.11 -3.15 2.56
C ILE A 93 0.31 -4.27 1.53
N TYR A 94 -0.20 -4.08 0.32
CA TYR A 94 -0.02 -5.00 -0.81
C TYR A 94 0.82 -4.30 -1.87
N ALA A 95 1.99 -4.85 -2.20
CA ALA A 95 2.88 -4.27 -3.21
C ALA A 95 3.94 -5.26 -3.70
N ASP A 96 4.45 -4.92 -4.90
CA ASP A 96 5.83 -5.08 -5.35
C ASP A 96 6.84 -5.48 -4.28
N GLN A 97 7.67 -6.52 -4.39
CA GLN A 97 8.80 -6.64 -3.47
C GLN A 97 9.70 -5.39 -3.55
N ASP A 98 9.85 -4.83 -4.76
CA ASP A 98 10.61 -3.59 -5.00
C ASP A 98 9.91 -2.35 -4.40
N PHE A 99 8.60 -2.18 -4.64
CA PHE A 99 7.82 -1.05 -4.10
C PHE A 99 7.61 -1.12 -2.59
N PHE A 100 7.44 -2.32 -2.05
CA PHE A 100 7.27 -2.52 -0.63
C PHE A 100 8.51 -2.04 0.13
N SER A 101 9.70 -2.31 -0.41
CA SER A 101 10.97 -1.87 0.18
C SER A 101 11.08 -0.34 0.30
N GLN A 102 10.55 0.41 -0.68
CA GLN A 102 10.48 1.87 -0.63
C GLN A 102 9.53 2.39 0.46
N CYS A 103 8.41 1.69 0.69
CA CYS A 103 7.48 2.03 1.78
C CYS A 103 8.15 1.88 3.16
N MET A 104 8.98 0.86 3.32
CA MET A 104 9.70 0.61 4.56
C MET A 104 10.76 1.69 4.84
N LEU A 105 11.42 2.21 3.81
CA LEU A 105 12.37 3.32 3.95
C LEU A 105 11.73 4.57 4.55
N VAL A 106 10.48 4.83 4.19
CA VAL A 106 9.71 5.99 4.67
C VAL A 106 8.90 5.68 5.94
N GLY A 107 9.06 4.48 6.51
CA GLY A 107 8.40 4.05 7.74
C GLY A 107 6.90 3.77 7.60
N MET A 108 6.45 3.40 6.41
CA MET A 108 5.05 3.06 6.13
C MET A 108 4.85 1.55 6.29
N GLU A 109 4.36 1.14 7.47
CA GLU A 109 4.19 -0.26 7.86
C GLU A 109 2.83 -0.50 8.55
N ARG A 110 2.50 -1.77 8.84
CA ARG A 110 1.30 -2.11 9.62
C ARG A 110 1.37 -1.46 11.01
N GLY A 111 0.26 -0.88 11.47
CA GLY A 111 0.16 -0.18 12.74
C GLY A 111 0.51 1.31 12.69
N ILE A 112 1.01 1.80 11.56
CA ILE A 112 1.24 3.24 11.34
C ILE A 112 -0.08 3.96 11.11
N SER A 113 -0.22 5.14 11.70
CA SER A 113 -1.39 5.99 11.51
C SER A 113 -1.18 6.96 10.34
N LEU A 114 -2.14 7.02 9.43
CA LEU A 114 -2.19 7.96 8.29
C LEU A 114 -3.04 9.20 8.57
N THR A 115 -3.24 9.52 9.84
CA THR A 115 -3.94 10.75 10.24
C THR A 115 -3.13 12.00 9.90
N GLU A 116 -3.78 13.16 9.76
CA GLU A 116 -3.05 14.44 9.61
C GLU A 116 -2.10 14.69 10.79
N GLU A 117 -2.47 14.22 11.98
CA GLU A 117 -1.67 14.32 13.21
C GLU A 117 -0.41 13.42 13.22
N SER A 118 -0.30 12.52 12.24
CA SER A 118 0.83 11.60 12.12
C SER A 118 1.68 11.91 10.89
N CYS A 119 1.02 12.14 9.75
CA CYS A 119 1.63 12.24 8.42
C CYS A 119 1.48 13.63 7.78
N GLY A 120 0.69 14.53 8.38
CA GLY A 120 0.17 15.70 7.69
C GLY A 120 -0.87 15.35 6.62
N THR A 121 -1.29 16.35 5.84
CA THR A 121 -2.24 16.19 4.74
C THR A 121 -1.83 15.09 3.77
N ASN A 122 -2.71 14.09 3.65
CA ASN A 122 -2.58 12.96 2.72
C ASN A 122 -3.97 12.48 2.25
N ALA A 123 -4.04 11.68 1.18
CA ALA A 123 -5.33 11.31 0.59
C ALA A 123 -6.24 10.55 1.57
N PHE A 124 -5.71 9.68 2.43
CA PHE A 124 -6.49 8.94 3.43
C PHE A 124 -7.16 9.89 4.44
N SER A 125 -6.38 10.82 4.96
CA SER A 125 -6.87 11.81 5.92
C SER A 125 -7.99 12.68 5.35
N LEU A 126 -7.82 13.14 4.11
CA LEU A 126 -8.83 13.94 3.43
C LEU A 126 -10.05 13.11 3.02
N ALA A 127 -9.86 11.86 2.58
CA ALA A 127 -10.96 10.94 2.25
C ALA A 127 -11.81 10.63 3.48
N LYS A 128 -11.19 10.51 4.66
CA LYS A 128 -11.90 10.37 5.93
C LYS A 128 -12.77 11.59 6.23
N MET A 129 -12.23 12.79 6.06
CA MET A 129 -12.97 14.02 6.32
C MET A 129 -14.11 14.26 5.31
N ALA A 130 -13.84 14.01 4.03
CA ALA A 130 -14.78 14.29 2.95
C ALA A 130 -15.80 13.15 2.73
N ASN A 131 -15.53 11.97 3.30
CA ASN A 131 -16.37 10.77 3.17
C ASN A 131 -16.58 10.30 1.71
N HIS A 132 -15.62 10.62 0.83
CA HIS A 132 -15.56 10.22 -0.57
C HIS A 132 -14.11 10.05 -1.02
N MET A 133 -13.90 9.58 -2.25
CA MET A 133 -12.54 9.41 -2.80
C MET A 133 -11.84 10.75 -2.97
N ILE A 134 -10.58 10.80 -2.55
CA ILE A 134 -9.68 11.95 -2.70
C ILE A 134 -8.45 11.52 -3.50
N VAL A 135 -8.00 12.42 -4.36
CA VAL A 135 -6.77 12.28 -5.14
C VAL A 135 -5.82 13.40 -4.77
N LEU A 136 -4.60 13.06 -4.38
CA LEU A 136 -3.51 14.01 -4.12
C LEU A 136 -2.28 13.62 -4.93
N GLY A 137 -1.48 14.61 -5.33
CA GLY A 137 -0.17 14.36 -5.94
C GLY A 137 0.82 15.45 -5.56
N GLY A 138 2.10 15.11 -5.50
CA GLY A 138 3.14 16.13 -5.33
C GLY A 138 2.99 16.92 -4.04
N SER A 139 3.10 18.24 -4.17
CA SER A 139 3.02 19.22 -3.08
C SER A 139 1.61 19.43 -2.51
N ASP A 140 0.59 18.75 -3.04
CA ASP A 140 -0.70 18.70 -2.35
C ASP A 140 -0.59 17.93 -1.02
N HIS A 141 0.33 16.95 -0.95
CA HIS A 141 0.72 16.35 0.32
C HIS A 141 1.46 17.36 1.19
N TYR A 142 1.15 17.37 2.49
CA TYR A 142 1.83 18.29 3.41
C TYR A 142 3.30 17.88 3.63
N ALA A 143 3.56 16.59 3.78
CA ALA A 143 4.90 16.06 4.03
C ALA A 143 5.66 15.84 2.71
N GLU A 144 6.89 16.36 2.65
CA GLU A 144 7.82 16.24 1.52
C GLU A 144 8.15 14.79 1.19
N LEU A 145 8.12 13.92 2.20
CA LEU A 145 8.24 12.46 2.08
C LEU A 145 7.29 11.85 1.03
N PHE A 146 6.16 12.50 0.75
CA PHE A 146 5.14 12.00 -0.18
C PHE A 146 5.11 12.74 -1.53
N HIS A 147 6.03 13.68 -1.79
CA HIS A 147 5.96 14.53 -2.98
C HIS A 147 6.26 13.77 -4.29
N ASP A 148 6.98 12.67 -4.24
CA ASP A 148 7.23 11.82 -5.42
C ASP A 148 6.06 10.89 -5.77
N TRP A 149 4.91 11.05 -5.10
CA TRP A 149 3.80 10.12 -5.16
C TRP A 149 2.47 10.79 -5.52
N TRP A 150 1.65 10.07 -6.27
CA TRP A 150 0.20 10.23 -6.33
C TRP A 150 -0.45 9.27 -5.36
N SER A 151 -1.48 9.74 -4.67
CA SER A 151 -2.31 8.91 -3.80
C SER A 151 -3.78 9.11 -4.12
N VAL A 152 -4.49 8.00 -4.30
CA VAL A 152 -5.96 7.94 -4.32
C VAL A 152 -6.39 7.17 -3.10
N ALA A 153 -7.30 7.70 -2.29
CA ALA A 153 -7.87 6.96 -1.16
C ALA A 153 -9.39 7.08 -1.14
N GLY A 154 -10.06 6.02 -0.71
CA GLY A 154 -11.52 5.94 -0.68
C GLY A 154 -12.05 5.14 0.51
N PRO A 155 -13.27 5.47 0.98
CA PRO A 155 -13.91 4.73 2.06
C PRO A 155 -14.39 3.35 1.62
N ILE A 156 -14.17 2.34 2.47
CA ILE A 156 -14.81 1.02 2.39
C ILE A 156 -15.98 1.02 3.37
N ARG A 157 -17.15 0.55 2.94
CA ARG A 157 -18.37 0.50 3.77
C ARG A 157 -18.81 -0.91 4.10
N ASP A 158 -19.35 -1.08 5.30
CA ASP A 158 -20.04 -2.30 5.69
C ASP A 158 -21.45 -2.38 5.06
N LEU A 159 -22.13 -3.51 5.28
CA LEU A 159 -23.49 -3.73 4.78
C LEU A 159 -24.53 -2.73 5.30
N LYS A 160 -24.23 -2.04 6.41
CA LYS A 160 -25.07 -0.98 6.99
C LYS A 160 -24.65 0.41 6.46
N ARG A 161 -23.81 0.47 5.42
CA ARG A 161 -23.25 1.68 4.79
C ARG A 161 -22.35 2.52 5.72
N ARG A 162 -21.96 1.97 6.87
CA ARG A 162 -21.02 2.62 7.80
C ARG A 162 -19.59 2.38 7.31
N ILE A 163 -18.69 3.31 7.57
CA ILE A 163 -17.27 3.14 7.24
C ILE A 163 -16.72 1.94 8.01
N ALA A 164 -16.16 0.97 7.28
CA ALA A 164 -15.43 -0.17 7.81
C ALA A 164 -13.91 0.10 7.85
N GLY A 165 -13.41 0.87 6.89
CA GLY A 165 -12.01 1.26 6.76
C GLY A 165 -11.80 2.09 5.50
N TYR A 166 -10.55 2.23 5.07
CA TYR A 166 -10.22 2.91 3.81
C TYR A 166 -9.21 2.08 3.01
N LEU A 167 -9.37 2.09 1.69
CA LEU A 167 -8.39 1.56 0.75
C LEU A 167 -7.78 2.73 -0.01
N GLY A 168 -6.49 2.69 -0.27
CA GLY A 168 -5.86 3.62 -1.19
C GLY A 168 -4.83 2.96 -2.08
N LEU A 169 -4.59 3.65 -3.19
CA LEU A 169 -3.63 3.32 -4.23
C LEU A 169 -2.57 4.41 -4.27
N ILE A 170 -1.30 4.04 -4.20
CA ILE A 170 -0.18 4.95 -4.35
C ILE A 170 0.57 4.60 -5.64
N LEU A 171 0.88 5.63 -6.42
CA LEU A 171 1.54 5.55 -7.72
C LEU A 171 2.71 6.55 -7.78
N PRO A 172 3.79 6.28 -8.52
CA PRO A 172 4.81 7.28 -8.84
C PRO A 172 4.25 8.54 -9.50
N HIS A 173 4.89 9.70 -9.27
CA HIS A 173 4.45 11.03 -9.73
C HIS A 173 4.18 11.15 -11.25
N GLY A 174 4.73 10.25 -12.09
CA GLY A 174 4.60 10.26 -13.55
C GLY A 174 3.42 9.48 -14.15
N MET A 175 2.64 8.74 -13.36
CA MET A 175 1.51 7.95 -13.87
C MET A 175 0.19 8.73 -13.90
N LYS A 176 -0.65 8.48 -14.92
CA LYS A 176 -1.99 9.09 -15.02
C LYS A 176 -2.91 8.55 -13.92
N SER A 177 -3.54 9.46 -13.17
CA SER A 177 -4.38 9.15 -11.99
C SER A 177 -5.82 8.72 -12.31
N GLU A 178 -6.29 8.79 -13.56
CA GLU A 178 -7.70 8.49 -13.89
C GLU A 178 -8.00 6.98 -13.81
N SER A 179 -7.11 6.14 -14.35
CA SER A 179 -7.22 4.68 -14.25
C SER A 179 -7.15 4.19 -12.80
N ALA A 180 -6.33 4.84 -11.98
CA ALA A 180 -6.19 4.58 -10.55
C ALA A 180 -7.50 4.74 -9.77
N ILE A 181 -8.29 5.77 -10.09
CA ILE A 181 -9.59 6.02 -9.44
C ILE A 181 -10.58 4.88 -9.78
N GLY A 182 -10.67 4.51 -11.05
CA GLY A 182 -11.56 3.44 -11.52
C GLY A 182 -11.19 2.09 -10.93
N LEU A 183 -9.89 1.76 -10.90
CA LEU A 183 -9.36 0.56 -10.26
C LEU A 183 -9.71 0.54 -8.77
N LEU A 184 -9.36 1.60 -8.03
CA LEU A 184 -9.62 1.67 -6.60
C LEU A 184 -11.12 1.52 -6.29
N LYS A 185 -11.99 2.16 -7.07
CA LYS A 185 -13.44 2.03 -6.90
C LYS A 185 -13.90 0.58 -7.09
N THR A 186 -13.39 -0.09 -8.11
CA THR A 186 -13.75 -1.48 -8.40
C THR A 186 -13.31 -2.41 -7.27
N LEU A 187 -12.10 -2.21 -6.74
CA LEU A 187 -11.59 -2.96 -5.59
C LEU A 187 -12.39 -2.69 -4.31
N ILE A 188 -12.77 -1.43 -4.06
CA ILE A 188 -13.64 -1.09 -2.92
C ILE A 188 -14.98 -1.81 -3.06
N ASP A 189 -15.65 -1.72 -4.22
CA ASP A 189 -16.95 -2.36 -4.45
C ASP A 189 -16.89 -3.87 -4.24
N ALA A 190 -15.82 -4.50 -4.74
CA ALA A 190 -15.51 -5.90 -4.51
C ALA A 190 -15.43 -6.25 -3.02
N ILE A 191 -14.72 -5.42 -2.24
CA ILE A 191 -14.58 -5.57 -0.79
C ILE A 191 -15.90 -5.26 -0.07
N GLU A 192 -16.84 -4.51 -0.65
CA GLU A 192 -18.15 -4.26 -0.01
C GLU A 192 -19.14 -5.45 -0.19
N ILE A 193 -19.03 -6.25 -1.26
CA ILE A 193 -20.00 -7.31 -1.63
C ILE A 193 -19.94 -8.56 -0.72
N ARG A 194 -21.09 -9.11 -0.31
CA ARG A 194 -21.23 -10.16 0.74
C ARG A 194 -20.81 -11.59 0.34
N ARG A 195 -20.66 -11.88 -0.96
CA ARG A 195 -20.41 -13.23 -1.49
C ARG A 195 -19.64 -13.11 -2.81
N VAL A 196 -18.51 -13.81 -2.92
CA VAL A 196 -18.00 -14.23 -4.23
C VAL A 196 -18.70 -15.57 -4.54
N GLU A 197 -19.99 -15.51 -4.90
CA GLU A 197 -20.63 -16.64 -5.60
C GLU A 197 -20.56 -16.30 -7.09
N GLY A 198 -19.56 -16.87 -7.75
CA GLY A 198 -19.14 -16.55 -9.12
C GLY A 198 -17.64 -16.25 -9.15
N ALA A 199 -16.93 -16.80 -10.13
CA ALA A 199 -15.51 -16.49 -10.33
C ALA A 199 -15.35 -14.97 -10.40
N PHE A 200 -14.53 -14.41 -9.51
CA PHE A 200 -14.04 -13.05 -9.68
C PHE A 200 -13.50 -12.95 -11.12
N PRO A 201 -13.87 -11.94 -11.92
CA PRO A 201 -13.29 -11.79 -13.24
C PRO A 201 -11.77 -11.88 -13.08
N SER A 202 -11.15 -12.80 -13.83
CA SER A 202 -9.71 -13.02 -13.74
C SER A 202 -9.00 -11.67 -13.91
N PRO A 203 -7.80 -11.50 -13.34
CA PRO A 203 -7.03 -10.29 -13.55
C PRO A 203 -7.01 -9.91 -15.03
N ASP A 204 -6.84 -10.88 -15.95
CA ASP A 204 -6.89 -10.69 -17.40
C ASP A 204 -8.20 -10.08 -17.92
N THR A 205 -9.38 -10.48 -17.40
CA THR A 205 -10.67 -9.89 -17.83
C THR A 205 -10.92 -8.47 -17.29
N MET A 206 -10.36 -8.11 -16.13
CA MET A 206 -10.40 -6.73 -15.63
C MET A 206 -9.31 -5.86 -16.26
N ILE A 207 -8.15 -6.47 -16.51
CA ILE A 207 -7.04 -5.94 -17.30
C ILE A 207 -7.55 -5.63 -18.69
N ASP A 208 -8.20 -6.50 -19.45
CA ASP A 208 -8.73 -6.21 -20.80
C ASP A 208 -9.68 -4.99 -20.83
N ASP A 209 -10.48 -4.83 -19.78
CA ASP A 209 -11.39 -3.70 -19.58
C ASP A 209 -10.64 -2.37 -19.31
N ILE A 210 -9.43 -2.44 -18.76
CA ILE A 210 -8.49 -1.34 -18.48
C ILE A 210 -7.46 -1.17 -19.62
N HIS A 211 -7.09 -2.25 -20.32
CA HIS A 211 -5.92 -2.41 -21.19
C HIS A 211 -6.21 -2.10 -22.65
N ARG A 212 -7.47 -2.00 -23.06
CA ARG A 212 -7.74 -1.79 -24.49
C ARG A 212 -7.28 -0.44 -25.05
N LYS A 213 -6.73 0.49 -24.22
CA LYS A 213 -6.15 1.75 -24.75
C LYS A 213 -4.85 2.32 -24.15
N GLU A 214 -4.43 2.09 -22.90
CA GLU A 214 -3.44 3.03 -22.31
C GLU A 214 -2.38 2.48 -21.31
N LEU A 215 -1.83 1.28 -21.49
CA LEU A 215 -0.56 0.94 -20.83
C LEU A 215 0.49 0.56 -21.89
N ALA A 216 1.29 1.55 -22.27
CA ALA A 216 2.40 1.38 -23.21
C ALA A 216 3.74 1.16 -22.46
N PRO A 217 4.69 0.43 -23.07
CA PRO A 217 5.81 -0.24 -22.41
C PRO A 217 7.05 0.65 -22.22
N SER A 218 6.99 1.68 -21.36
CA SER A 218 8.12 2.61 -21.19
C SER A 218 8.60 2.86 -19.76
N LEU A 219 8.20 2.05 -18.77
CA LEU A 219 8.70 2.22 -17.39
C LEU A 219 9.86 1.28 -17.02
N MET A 220 10.14 0.25 -17.82
CA MET A 220 11.26 -0.67 -17.58
C MET A 220 12.65 -0.08 -17.88
N ASP A 221 12.75 1.03 -18.62
CA ASP A 221 14.04 1.61 -19.02
C ASP A 221 14.66 2.56 -17.97
N GLN A 222 13.99 2.85 -16.85
CA GLN A 222 14.45 3.88 -15.89
C GLN A 222 14.71 3.41 -14.45
N LEU A 223 14.66 2.11 -14.16
CA LEU A 223 14.97 1.54 -12.84
C LEU A 223 16.30 0.75 -12.84
N GLY A 224 17.34 1.32 -13.45
CA GLY A 224 18.59 0.61 -13.79
C GLY A 224 19.55 0.25 -12.64
N ASP A 225 19.47 0.90 -11.47
CA ASP A 225 20.53 0.73 -10.44
C ASP A 225 20.10 -0.06 -9.20
N VAL A 226 18.80 -0.22 -8.95
CA VAL A 226 18.27 -0.97 -7.78
C VAL A 226 18.20 -2.49 -8.05
N GLU A 227 18.22 -2.89 -9.32
CA GLU A 227 17.92 -4.25 -9.77
C GLU A 227 19.05 -5.26 -9.49
N GLU A 228 20.32 -4.84 -9.45
CA GLU A 228 21.45 -5.78 -9.38
C GLU A 228 21.62 -6.45 -8.01
N ASP A 229 21.59 -5.69 -6.92
CA ASP A 229 21.78 -6.24 -5.57
C ASP A 229 20.55 -7.03 -5.10
N HIS A 230 19.35 -6.59 -5.51
CA HIS A 230 18.10 -7.31 -5.27
C HIS A 230 18.09 -8.66 -6.00
N LYS A 231 18.42 -8.68 -7.31
CA LYS A 231 18.55 -9.92 -8.08
C LYS A 231 19.64 -10.84 -7.52
N ARG A 232 20.73 -10.30 -6.97
CA ARG A 232 21.78 -11.09 -6.31
C ARG A 232 21.27 -11.78 -5.05
N LEU A 233 20.52 -11.10 -4.19
CA LEU A 233 19.98 -11.68 -2.97
C LEU A 233 18.90 -12.74 -3.26
N LEU A 234 18.02 -12.49 -4.24
CA LEU A 234 17.02 -13.45 -4.69
C LEU A 234 17.64 -14.74 -5.24
N LYS A 235 18.78 -14.67 -5.95
CA LYS A 235 19.50 -15.84 -6.49
C LYS A 235 19.99 -16.82 -5.43
N VAL A 236 20.22 -16.37 -4.19
CA VAL A 236 20.72 -17.24 -3.11
C VAL A 236 19.58 -18.01 -2.43
N LEU A 237 18.34 -17.53 -2.57
CA LEU A 237 17.16 -18.13 -1.96
C LEU A 237 16.58 -19.24 -2.83
N THR A 238 16.06 -20.28 -2.19
CA THR A 238 15.25 -21.30 -2.87
C THR A 238 13.91 -20.73 -3.30
N LYS A 239 13.23 -21.38 -4.26
CA LYS A 239 11.87 -21.00 -4.69
C LYS A 239 10.91 -20.81 -3.51
N ARG A 240 10.93 -21.73 -2.52
CA ARG A 240 10.08 -21.62 -1.34
C ARG A 240 10.45 -20.48 -0.40
N GLU A 241 11.74 -20.15 -0.31
CA GLU A 241 12.19 -19.00 0.48
C GLU A 241 11.89 -17.68 -0.22
N GLN A 242 11.97 -17.64 -1.55
CA GLN A 242 11.50 -16.50 -2.36
C GLN A 242 10.00 -16.27 -2.19
N GLU A 243 9.19 -17.33 -2.12
CA GLU A 243 7.75 -17.21 -1.82
C GLU A 243 7.47 -16.67 -0.40
N ILE A 244 8.34 -16.98 0.58
CA ILE A 244 8.16 -16.56 1.98
C ILE A 244 8.68 -15.14 2.22
N LEU A 245 9.69 -14.71 1.46
CA LEU A 245 10.37 -13.43 1.63
C LEU A 245 9.42 -12.21 1.58
N PRO A 246 8.45 -12.09 0.65
CA PRO A 246 7.50 -10.98 0.64
C PRO A 246 6.74 -10.84 1.96
N PHE A 247 6.28 -11.94 2.55
CA PHE A 247 5.59 -11.90 3.83
C PHE A 247 6.51 -11.45 4.97
N LEU A 248 7.78 -11.88 4.95
CA LEU A 248 8.76 -11.42 5.93
C LEU A 248 9.02 -9.94 5.82
N LEU A 249 9.21 -9.42 4.60
CA LEU A 249 9.39 -8.00 4.36
C LEU A 249 8.17 -7.23 4.87
N GLN A 250 6.96 -7.75 4.66
CA GLN A 250 5.71 -7.22 5.25
C GLN A 250 5.57 -7.39 6.78
N ARG A 251 6.61 -7.86 7.47
CA ARG A 251 6.67 -8.16 8.91
C ARG A 251 5.61 -9.14 9.41
N TRP A 252 5.11 -10.02 8.55
CA TRP A 252 4.21 -11.07 8.98
C TRP A 252 4.91 -12.00 9.98
N THR A 253 4.17 -12.41 10.99
CA THR A 253 4.61 -13.39 11.98
C THR A 253 4.67 -14.78 11.36
N SER A 254 5.48 -15.68 11.92
CA SER A 254 5.51 -17.08 11.47
C SER A 254 4.15 -17.79 11.58
N GLN A 255 3.25 -17.27 12.42
CA GLN A 255 1.89 -17.76 12.57
C GLN A 255 1.03 -17.32 11.37
N GLU A 256 1.00 -16.03 11.06
CA GLU A 256 0.24 -15.47 9.93
C GLU A 256 0.68 -16.10 8.60
N ILE A 257 1.98 -16.24 8.37
CA ILE A 257 2.52 -16.87 7.13
C ILE A 257 2.15 -18.35 7.04
N ALA A 258 2.14 -19.05 8.17
CA ALA A 258 1.79 -20.47 8.22
C ALA A 258 0.31 -20.68 7.88
N GLU A 259 -0.56 -19.82 8.41
CA GLU A 259 -1.99 -19.82 8.09
C GLU A 259 -2.22 -19.52 6.60
N GLU A 260 -1.58 -18.49 6.06
CA GLU A 260 -1.71 -18.06 4.66
C GLU A 260 -1.21 -19.09 3.65
N LEU A 261 -0.05 -19.70 3.93
CA LEU A 261 0.56 -20.68 3.02
C LEU A 261 0.12 -22.12 3.31
N HIS A 262 -0.83 -22.32 4.23
CA HIS A 262 -1.28 -23.62 4.72
C HIS A 262 -0.12 -24.56 5.10
N LEU A 263 0.87 -24.00 5.81
CA LEU A 263 2.05 -24.71 6.31
C LEU A 263 2.06 -24.78 7.84
N SER A 264 2.94 -25.62 8.39
CA SER A 264 3.20 -25.59 9.82
C SER A 264 4.03 -24.37 10.23
N VAL A 265 3.78 -23.83 11.43
CA VAL A 265 4.54 -22.71 12.00
C VAL A 265 6.03 -23.06 12.13
N SER A 266 6.36 -24.32 12.43
CA SER A 266 7.76 -24.79 12.52
C SER A 266 8.46 -24.80 11.16
N THR A 267 7.75 -25.16 10.09
CA THR A 267 8.25 -25.07 8.70
C THR A 267 8.57 -23.61 8.35
N ILE A 268 7.67 -22.67 8.65
CA ILE A 268 7.92 -21.24 8.39
C ILE A 268 9.10 -20.71 9.21
N ARG A 269 9.20 -21.07 10.50
CA ARG A 269 10.36 -20.68 11.33
C ARG A 269 11.67 -21.15 10.73
N LYS A 270 11.71 -22.38 10.18
CA LYS A 270 12.88 -22.93 9.49
C LYS A 270 13.22 -22.15 8.22
N HIS A 271 12.24 -21.85 7.37
CA HIS A 271 12.47 -21.02 6.18
C HIS A 271 12.96 -19.61 6.54
N ARG A 272 12.38 -18.97 7.56
CA ARG A 272 12.82 -17.66 8.04
C ARG A 272 14.28 -17.67 8.52
N GLN A 273 14.67 -18.71 9.27
CA GLN A 273 16.06 -18.90 9.68
C GLN A 273 17.00 -19.08 8.47
N ASN A 274 16.60 -19.89 7.49
CA ASN A 274 17.40 -20.10 6.29
C ASN A 274 17.55 -18.82 5.47
N ILE A 275 16.49 -18.02 5.34
CA ILE A 275 16.52 -16.73 4.65
C ILE A 275 17.54 -15.81 5.33
N TYR A 276 17.48 -15.68 6.67
CA TYR A 276 18.44 -14.88 7.42
C TYR A 276 19.89 -15.35 7.22
N GLN A 277 20.14 -16.66 7.29
CA GLN A 277 21.47 -17.22 7.04
C GLN A 277 21.97 -16.95 5.61
N LYS A 278 21.13 -17.17 4.60
CA LYS A 278 21.48 -17.00 3.18
C LYS A 278 21.69 -15.55 2.78
N THR A 279 20.90 -14.65 3.35
CA THR A 279 21.04 -13.19 3.14
C THR A 279 22.07 -12.55 4.08
N ARG A 280 22.65 -13.34 5.00
CA ARG A 280 23.67 -12.90 5.98
C ARG A 280 23.20 -11.80 6.93
N VAL A 281 21.90 -11.78 7.21
CA VAL A 281 21.28 -10.85 8.16
C VAL A 281 20.87 -11.60 9.42
N ARG A 282 20.77 -10.90 10.55
CA ARG A 282 20.45 -11.48 11.86
C ARG A 282 19.05 -11.13 12.35
N SER A 283 18.40 -10.17 11.70
CA SER A 283 17.10 -9.67 12.12
C SER A 283 16.24 -9.29 10.91
N ILE A 284 14.93 -9.15 11.16
CA ILE A 284 14.03 -8.58 10.16
C ILE A 284 14.45 -7.15 9.78
N GLN A 285 14.98 -6.35 10.71
CA GLN A 285 15.42 -4.99 10.45
C GLN A 285 16.63 -4.95 9.50
N GLU A 286 17.59 -5.85 9.70
CA GLU A 286 18.74 -6.00 8.80
C GLU A 286 18.30 -6.53 7.44
N LEU A 287 17.34 -7.47 7.39
CA LEU A 287 16.76 -7.96 6.13
C LEU A 287 16.13 -6.81 5.35
N LEU A 288 15.33 -5.97 6.01
CA LEU A 288 14.71 -4.80 5.39
C LEU A 288 15.76 -3.83 4.84
N THR A 289 16.80 -3.54 5.63
CA THR A 289 17.90 -2.66 5.20
C THR A 289 18.64 -3.22 3.97
N ALA A 290 18.84 -4.53 3.93
CA ALA A 290 19.52 -5.19 2.81
C ALA A 290 18.70 -5.16 1.50
N PHE A 291 17.37 -5.16 1.59
CA PHE A 291 16.47 -5.16 0.44
C PHE A 291 15.98 -3.76 0.04
N ALA A 292 16.23 -2.74 0.85
CA ALA A 292 15.80 -1.36 0.61
C ALA A 292 16.70 -0.53 -0.32
N SER A 293 17.93 -1.00 -0.59
CA SER A 293 18.97 -0.30 -1.38
C SER A 293 19.41 1.04 -0.78
N LYS A 294 20.70 1.12 -0.45
CA LYS A 294 21.35 2.33 0.07
C LYS A 294 21.83 3.19 -1.09
N ASP A 295 21.42 4.44 -1.10
CA ASP A 295 22.30 5.55 -1.46
C ASP A 295 22.30 6.58 -0.34
N THR A 296 23.05 6.26 0.72
CA THR A 296 23.50 7.23 1.73
C THR A 296 24.92 6.88 2.13
N THR A 297 25.85 6.94 1.17
CA THR A 297 27.25 7.34 1.38
C THR A 297 27.97 7.37 0.04
N LYS A 298 27.92 8.50 -0.66
CA LYS A 298 29.09 9.29 -1.05
C LYS A 298 28.67 10.64 -1.61
#